data_AF-A0A7D4ARM1-F1
#
_entry.id   AF-A0A7D4ARM1-F1
#
_cell.length_a   1.000
_cell.length_b   1.000
_cell.length_c   1.000
_cell.angle_alpha   90.00
_cell.angle_beta   90.00
_cell.angle_gamma   90.00
#
_symmetry.space_group_name_H-M   'P 1'
#
loop_
_entity.id
_entity.type
_entity.pdbx_description
1 polymer ?
#
loop_
_entity_poly.entity_id
_entity_poly.type
_entity_poly.pdbx_seq_one_letter_code
_entity_poly.pdbx_strand_id
1 'polypeptide(L)'
;MRRQAVRNSGQDVWLLVDVSRSMDAADVAPTRLLRAQAALSELAAAFPADRLGLIVFGADAYVQCPLTYDQSALQLFLSTLSTRLTAPGPTTLRAPLDLLLSRLAPAAPAPATGGAAASASPRTTTAVVVSDGEDFGENLEPVLQALGRTGARVYTVGVGTTAGGAVPAPGGKAPLYDARGAQ
;
A
#
# COMPACT_ATOMS: atom_id res chain seq x y z
N MET A 1 14.99 40.98 -7.89
CA MET A 1 14.32 39.69 -8.11
C MET A 1 14.26 38.92 -6.79
N ARG A 2 13.07 38.73 -6.21
CA ARG A 2 12.87 37.91 -5.00
C ARG A 2 12.83 36.44 -5.44
N ARG A 3 13.86 35.65 -5.13
CA ARG A 3 13.79 34.19 -5.20
C ARG A 3 12.83 33.73 -4.11
N GLN A 4 11.58 33.42 -4.46
CA GLN A 4 10.77 32.55 -3.61
C GLN A 4 11.37 31.16 -3.73
N ALA A 5 12.01 30.70 -2.67
CA ALA A 5 12.29 29.28 -2.52
C ALA A 5 10.94 28.58 -2.51
N VAL A 6 10.64 27.82 -3.58
CA VAL A 6 9.56 26.84 -3.56
C VAL A 6 9.95 25.85 -2.46
N ARG A 7 9.37 26.02 -1.28
CA ARG A 7 9.46 25.02 -0.23
C ARG A 7 8.67 23.84 -0.75
N ASN A 8 9.36 22.86 -1.32
CA ASN A 8 8.79 21.56 -1.55
C ASN A 8 8.64 20.94 -0.15
N SER A 9 7.51 21.21 0.52
CA SER A 9 7.16 20.44 1.71
C SER A 9 7.05 19.00 1.24
N GLY A 10 7.93 18.12 1.70
CA GLY A 10 7.85 16.72 1.31
C GLY A 10 6.43 16.19 1.54
N GLN A 11 6.08 15.16 0.80
CA GLN A 11 4.82 14.45 0.86
C GLN A 11 4.94 13.28 1.83
N ASP A 12 3.79 12.75 2.23
CA ASP A 12 3.69 11.46 2.87
C ASP A 12 3.09 10.49 1.85
N VAL A 13 3.79 9.39 1.58
CA VAL A 13 3.39 8.39 0.59
C VAL A 13 3.13 7.07 1.32
N TRP A 14 1.93 6.54 1.19
CA TRP A 14 1.55 5.23 1.70
C TRP A 14 1.50 4.22 0.56
N LEU A 15 2.31 3.17 0.66
CA LEU A 15 2.24 2.01 -0.22
C LEU A 15 1.29 1.00 0.43
N LEU A 16 0.18 0.69 -0.22
CA LEU A 16 -0.78 -0.33 0.20
C LEU A 16 -0.57 -1.52 -0.74
N VAL A 17 -0.03 -2.63 -0.25
CA VAL A 17 0.40 -3.75 -1.09
C VAL A 17 -0.39 -5.01 -0.76
N ASP A 18 -1.02 -5.56 -1.79
CA ASP A 18 -1.68 -6.86 -1.73
C ASP A 18 -0.64 -7.97 -1.60
N VAL A 19 -0.80 -8.78 -0.56
CA VAL A 19 -0.01 -9.97 -0.26
C VAL A 19 -0.91 -11.20 -0.16
N SER A 20 -2.08 -11.17 -0.80
CA SER A 20 -2.93 -12.34 -0.95
C SER A 20 -2.31 -13.40 -1.84
N ARG A 21 -2.86 -14.62 -1.81
CA ARG A 21 -2.28 -15.77 -2.52
C ARG A 21 -2.27 -15.60 -4.03
N SER A 22 -3.22 -14.84 -4.59
CA SER A 22 -3.28 -14.58 -6.03
C SER A 22 -2.04 -13.84 -6.55
N MET A 23 -1.37 -13.09 -5.68
CA MET A 23 -0.11 -12.41 -5.98
C MET A 23 1.09 -13.37 -6.14
N ASP A 24 0.94 -14.67 -5.83
CA ASP A 24 1.92 -15.71 -6.17
C ASP A 24 1.79 -16.20 -7.64
N ALA A 25 0.79 -15.74 -8.39
CA ALA A 25 0.66 -16.08 -9.81
C ALA A 25 1.89 -15.59 -10.60
N ALA A 26 2.30 -16.41 -11.58
CA ALA A 26 3.48 -16.20 -12.42
C ALA A 26 3.15 -15.75 -13.86
N ASP A 27 1.94 -15.26 -14.10
CA ASP A 27 1.56 -14.62 -15.37
C ASP A 27 2.33 -13.32 -15.61
N VAL A 28 2.85 -12.71 -14.54
CA VAL A 28 3.89 -11.69 -14.57
C VAL A 28 5.13 -12.23 -13.86
N ALA A 29 6.22 -12.43 -14.60
CA ALA A 29 7.44 -13.02 -14.07
C ALA A 29 8.17 -12.07 -13.09
N PRO A 30 8.80 -12.60 -12.01
CA PRO A 30 8.78 -14.00 -11.57
C PRO A 30 7.45 -14.42 -10.92
N THR A 31 6.87 -13.54 -10.11
CA THR A 31 5.48 -13.58 -9.64
C THR A 31 4.95 -12.15 -9.61
N ARG A 32 3.62 -11.97 -9.58
CA ARG A 32 3.00 -10.64 -9.42
C ARG A 32 3.59 -9.89 -8.23
N LEU A 33 3.72 -10.53 -7.07
CA LEU A 33 4.27 -9.92 -5.86
C LEU A 33 5.74 -9.51 -6.02
N LEU A 34 6.58 -10.39 -6.58
CA LEU A 34 8.00 -10.08 -6.79
C LEU A 34 8.18 -8.95 -7.80
N ARG A 35 7.32 -8.88 -8.82
CA ARG A 35 7.32 -7.77 -9.77
C ARG A 35 6.90 -6.46 -9.10
N ALA A 36 5.86 -6.50 -8.27
CA ALA A 36 5.40 -5.36 -7.48
C ALA A 36 6.50 -4.86 -6.52
N GLN A 37 7.16 -5.78 -5.80
CA GLN A 37 8.27 -5.48 -4.89
C GLN A 37 9.41 -4.74 -5.61
N ALA A 38 9.83 -5.21 -6.78
CA ALA A 38 10.86 -4.55 -7.57
C ALA A 38 10.45 -3.12 -7.98
N ALA A 39 9.23 -2.98 -8.54
CA ALA A 39 8.72 -1.67 -8.95
C ALA A 39 8.55 -0.70 -7.77
N LEU A 40 8.10 -1.18 -6.62
CA LEU A 40 7.96 -0.37 -5.40
C LEU A 40 9.31 0.03 -4.81
N SER A 41 10.33 -0.83 -4.92
CA SER A 41 11.70 -0.52 -4.48
C SER A 41 12.31 0.60 -5.33
N GLU A 42 12.10 0.55 -6.65
CA GLU A 42 12.48 1.62 -7.58
C GLU A 42 11.69 2.91 -7.31
N LEU A 43 10.38 2.80 -7.10
CA LEU A 43 9.52 3.92 -6.74
C LEU A 43 10.02 4.61 -5.47
N ALA A 44 10.26 3.85 -4.40
CA ALA A 44 10.71 4.37 -3.12
C ALA A 44 12.03 5.17 -3.23
N ALA A 45 12.97 4.69 -4.05
CA ALA A 45 14.24 5.37 -4.32
C ALA A 45 14.06 6.71 -5.04
N ALA A 46 12.95 6.90 -5.79
CA ALA A 46 12.65 8.15 -6.48
C ALA A 46 12.09 9.26 -5.55
N PHE A 47 11.75 8.95 -4.30
CA PHE A 47 11.20 9.89 -3.31
C PHE A 47 12.14 10.09 -2.09
N PRO A 48 13.38 10.58 -2.26
CA PRO A 48 14.36 10.68 -1.17
C PRO A 48 14.04 11.76 -0.13
N ALA A 49 13.15 12.70 -0.43
CA ALA A 49 12.79 13.83 0.45
C ALA A 49 11.42 13.65 1.15
N ASP A 50 10.75 12.53 0.87
CA ASP A 50 9.39 12.25 1.33
C ASP A 50 9.40 11.15 2.39
N ARG A 51 8.32 11.07 3.18
CA ARG A 51 8.14 9.95 4.10
C ARG A 51 7.35 8.87 3.42
N LEU A 52 7.83 7.65 3.51
CA LEU A 52 7.15 6.50 2.94
C LEU A 52 6.73 5.55 4.05
N GLY A 53 5.51 5.04 3.94
CA GLY A 53 4.94 4.04 4.83
C GLY A 53 4.43 2.86 4.00
N LEU A 54 4.35 1.70 4.63
CA LEU A 54 3.93 0.45 4.00
C LEU A 54 2.79 -0.17 4.82
N ILE A 55 1.65 -0.35 4.18
CA ILE A 55 0.54 -1.18 4.62
C ILE A 55 0.54 -2.42 3.74
N VAL A 56 0.42 -3.59 4.35
CA VAL A 56 0.20 -4.84 3.62
C VAL A 56 -1.21 -5.31 3.88
N PHE A 57 -1.83 -5.94 2.88
CA PHE A 57 -3.19 -6.44 3.02
C PHE A 57 -3.43 -7.74 2.25
N GLY A 58 -4.42 -8.49 2.70
CA GLY A 58 -4.93 -9.72 2.10
C GLY A 58 -6.29 -9.98 2.73
N ALA A 59 -6.41 -11.06 3.53
CA ALA A 59 -7.57 -11.28 4.39
C ALA A 59 -7.76 -10.18 5.46
N ASP A 60 -6.64 -9.66 5.98
CA ASP A 60 -6.58 -8.56 6.94
C ASP A 60 -5.57 -7.52 6.45
N ALA A 61 -5.53 -6.33 7.08
CA ALA A 61 -4.57 -5.27 6.76
C ALA A 61 -3.83 -4.77 8.00
N TYR A 62 -2.53 -4.48 7.86
CA TYR A 62 -1.72 -3.91 8.94
C TYR A 62 -0.55 -3.06 8.43
N VAL A 63 -0.03 -2.21 9.30
CA VAL A 63 1.13 -1.36 9.00
C VAL A 63 2.41 -2.20 9.14
N GLN A 64 3.03 -2.51 8.02
CA GLN A 64 4.32 -3.20 7.97
C GLN A 64 5.48 -2.25 8.22
N CYS A 65 5.37 -1.00 7.74
CA CYS A 65 6.33 0.07 7.98
C CYS A 65 5.60 1.39 8.26
N PRO A 66 5.76 2.01 9.44
CA PRO A 66 5.30 3.37 9.68
C PRO A 66 5.96 4.37 8.72
N LEU A 67 5.35 5.55 8.54
CA LEU A 67 5.97 6.64 7.77
C LEU A 67 7.37 6.95 8.28
N THR A 68 8.36 6.81 7.41
CA THR A 68 9.77 7.04 7.73
C THR A 68 10.50 7.75 6.59
N TYR A 69 11.57 8.47 6.93
CA TYR A 69 12.57 8.94 5.97
C TYR A 69 13.70 7.92 5.77
N ASP A 70 13.74 6.87 6.60
CA ASP A 70 14.75 5.83 6.52
C ASP A 70 14.47 4.91 5.33
N GLN A 71 15.11 5.24 4.21
CA GLN A 71 15.05 4.47 2.98
C GLN A 71 15.59 3.05 3.17
N SER A 72 16.58 2.84 4.03
CA SER A 72 17.16 1.50 4.24
C SER A 72 16.16 0.59 4.95
N ALA A 73 15.47 1.11 5.97
CA ALA A 73 14.42 0.38 6.68
C ALA A 73 13.25 0.04 5.74
N LEU A 74 12.81 1.00 4.93
CA LEU A 74 11.73 0.78 3.97
C LEU A 74 12.11 -0.30 2.93
N GLN A 75 13.32 -0.23 2.37
CA GLN A 75 13.81 -1.22 1.41
C GLN A 75 13.89 -2.62 2.03
N LEU A 76 14.30 -2.72 3.30
CA LEU A 76 14.25 -3.98 4.04
C LEU A 76 12.81 -4.52 4.12
N PHE A 77 11.84 -3.70 4.54
CA PHE A 77 10.44 -4.14 4.63
C PHE A 77 9.87 -4.55 3.27
N LEU A 78 10.15 -3.77 2.21
CA LEU A 78 9.76 -4.11 0.85
C LEU A 78 10.35 -5.47 0.45
N SER A 79 11.64 -5.73 0.71
CA SER A 79 12.31 -7.00 0.39
C SER A 79 11.74 -8.22 1.12
N THR A 80 11.07 -8.03 2.25
CA THR A 80 10.47 -9.10 3.07
C THR A 80 9.01 -9.41 2.74
N LEU A 81 8.41 -8.69 1.79
CA LEU A 81 7.03 -8.94 1.37
C LEU A 81 6.86 -10.39 0.89
N SER A 82 5.85 -11.07 1.44
CA SER A 82 5.49 -12.42 1.04
C SER A 82 4.00 -12.69 1.30
N THR A 83 3.40 -13.64 0.58
CA THR A 83 2.00 -14.02 0.77
C THR A 83 1.71 -14.74 2.08
N ARG A 84 2.75 -15.02 2.87
CA ARG A 84 2.66 -15.61 4.21
C ARG A 84 2.46 -14.57 5.31
N LEU A 85 2.53 -13.29 4.95
CA LEU A 85 2.33 -12.17 5.87
C LEU A 85 0.88 -12.05 6.35
N THR A 86 -0.08 -12.55 5.57
CA THR A 86 -1.50 -12.56 5.94
C THR A 86 -2.04 -13.97 6.03
N ALA A 87 -3.10 -14.17 6.82
CA ALA A 87 -3.82 -15.43 6.80
C ALA A 87 -4.42 -15.70 5.40
N PRO A 88 -4.54 -16.98 4.98
CA PRO A 88 -5.29 -17.32 3.78
C PRO A 88 -6.74 -16.90 3.93
N GLY A 89 -7.30 -16.21 2.94
CA GLY A 89 -8.69 -15.76 2.94
C GLY A 89 -8.99 -14.87 1.73
N PRO A 90 -10.25 -14.41 1.60
CA PRO A 90 -10.63 -13.45 0.57
C PRO A 90 -9.96 -12.09 0.81
N THR A 91 -9.60 -11.39 -0.26
CA THR A 91 -8.99 -10.05 -0.16
C THR A 91 -10.06 -8.99 0.01
N THR A 92 -9.81 -7.98 0.85
CA THR A 92 -10.69 -6.80 1.00
C THR A 92 -9.91 -5.51 0.83
N LEU A 93 -10.43 -4.55 0.05
CA LEU A 93 -9.83 -3.21 -0.04
C LEU A 93 -10.31 -2.30 1.07
N ARG A 94 -11.41 -2.64 1.75
CA ARG A 94 -11.92 -1.79 2.82
C ARG A 94 -10.94 -1.70 3.99
N ALA A 95 -10.40 -2.84 4.43
CA ALA A 95 -9.48 -2.90 5.56
C ALA A 95 -8.23 -2.01 5.42
N PRO A 96 -7.45 -2.06 4.32
CA PRO A 96 -6.28 -1.19 4.17
C PRO A 96 -6.64 0.30 4.03
N LEU A 97 -7.79 0.63 3.44
CA LEU A 97 -8.25 2.02 3.31
C LEU A 97 -8.74 2.61 4.64
N ASP A 98 -9.47 1.83 5.45
CA ASP A 98 -9.85 2.23 6.81
C ASP A 98 -8.61 2.39 7.70
N LEU A 99 -7.64 1.48 7.56
CA LEU A 99 -6.37 1.58 8.26
C LEU A 99 -5.61 2.83 7.85
N LEU A 100 -5.51 3.13 6.55
CA LEU A 100 -4.93 4.38 6.06
C LEU A 100 -5.66 5.59 6.68
N LEU A 101 -6.99 5.65 6.60
CA LEU A 101 -7.79 6.74 7.15
C LEU A 101 -7.51 6.95 8.64
N SER A 102 -7.35 5.87 9.42
CA SER A 102 -7.01 5.95 10.85
C SER A 102 -5.62 6.57 11.11
N ARG A 103 -4.69 6.46 10.16
CA ARG A 103 -3.34 7.06 10.24
C ARG A 103 -3.34 8.52 9.82
N LEU A 104 -4.32 8.93 9.03
CA LEU A 104 -4.49 10.32 8.60
C LEU A 104 -5.40 11.12 9.50
N ALA A 105 -6.24 10.44 10.30
CA ALA A 105 -7.03 11.08 11.33
C ALA A 105 -6.10 11.87 12.28
N PRO A 106 -6.49 13.09 12.70
CA PRO A 106 -5.72 13.82 13.69
C PRO A 106 -5.49 12.90 14.89
N ALA A 107 -4.24 12.73 15.30
CA ALA A 107 -3.95 12.09 16.57
C ALA A 107 -4.82 12.78 17.62
N ALA A 108 -5.63 12.01 18.36
CA ALA A 108 -6.42 12.56 19.46
C ALA A 108 -5.50 13.46 20.29
N PRO A 109 -5.95 14.68 20.70
CA PRO A 109 -5.08 15.63 21.34
C PRO A 109 -4.42 14.93 22.53
N ALA A 110 -3.10 14.72 22.43
CA ALA A 110 -2.32 14.24 23.54
C ALA A 110 -2.58 15.19 24.71
N PRO A 111 -2.77 14.70 25.95
CA PRO A 111 -2.94 15.57 27.09
C PRO A 111 -1.77 16.55 27.10
N ALA A 112 -2.10 17.84 27.14
CA ALA A 112 -1.16 18.95 26.93
C ALA A 112 -0.02 18.90 27.94
N THR A 113 1.06 18.19 27.62
CA THR A 113 2.37 18.36 28.23
C THR A 113 3.05 19.47 27.44
N GLY A 114 3.32 20.59 28.12
CA GLY A 114 3.71 21.88 27.53
C GLY A 114 5.07 21.91 26.83
N GLY A 115 5.22 21.16 25.74
CA GLY A 115 6.30 21.30 24.77
C GLY A 115 5.72 21.82 23.46
N ALA A 116 6.33 22.87 22.90
CA ALA A 116 5.94 23.46 21.62
C ALA A 116 5.92 22.39 20.52
N ALA A 117 4.73 21.85 20.22
CA ALA A 117 4.51 21.00 19.08
C ALA A 117 4.83 21.85 17.84
N ALA A 118 5.97 21.58 17.21
CA ALA A 118 6.35 22.22 15.97
C ALA A 118 5.17 22.06 15.00
N SER A 119 4.53 23.18 14.66
CA SER A 119 3.44 23.24 13.70
C SER A 119 4.02 22.84 12.34
N ALA A 120 4.04 21.54 12.06
CA ALA A 120 4.43 21.01 10.78
C ALA A 120 3.38 21.49 9.77
N SER A 121 3.84 22.15 8.69
CA SER A 121 2.95 22.53 7.60
C SER A 121 2.22 21.28 7.08
N PRO A 122 0.94 21.39 6.69
CA PRO A 122 0.16 20.27 6.23
C PRO A 122 0.87 19.62 5.03
N ARG A 123 1.31 18.37 5.19
CA ARG A 123 1.94 17.58 4.13
C ARG A 123 0.84 16.93 3.30
N THR A 124 0.99 16.97 1.98
CA THR A 124 0.08 16.21 1.10
C THR A 124 0.31 14.73 1.31
N THR A 125 -0.78 13.98 1.50
CA THR A 125 -0.73 12.51 1.58
C THR A 125 -1.15 11.90 0.24
N THR A 126 -0.34 10.97 -0.25
CA THR A 126 -0.64 10.15 -1.42
C THR A 126 -0.63 8.68 -1.00
N ALA A 127 -1.61 7.90 -1.44
CA ALA A 127 -1.65 6.46 -1.26
C ALA A 127 -1.60 5.77 -2.62
N VAL A 128 -0.79 4.73 -2.72
CA VAL A 128 -0.64 3.88 -3.91
C VAL A 128 -1.04 2.47 -3.53
N VAL A 129 -2.17 2.01 -4.05
CA VAL A 129 -2.68 0.65 -3.88
C VAL A 129 -2.11 -0.21 -4.99
N VAL A 130 -1.49 -1.34 -4.64
CA VAL A 130 -0.92 -2.30 -5.59
C VAL A 130 -1.59 -3.65 -5.37
N SER A 131 -2.33 -4.14 -6.36
CA SER A 131 -3.09 -5.39 -6.29
C SER A 131 -3.30 -5.95 -7.69
N ASP A 132 -3.62 -7.23 -7.80
CA ASP A 132 -4.06 -7.85 -9.06
C ASP A 132 -5.55 -7.62 -9.36
N GLY A 133 -6.26 -7.00 -8.43
CA GLY A 133 -7.62 -6.51 -8.64
C GLY A 133 -8.70 -7.56 -8.45
N GLU A 134 -8.41 -8.63 -7.71
CA GLU A 134 -9.37 -9.70 -7.45
C GLU A 134 -10.41 -9.33 -6.40
N ASP A 135 -11.67 -9.57 -6.77
CA ASP A 135 -12.92 -9.41 -6.03
C ASP A 135 -12.93 -8.40 -4.86
N PHE A 136 -13.42 -7.20 -5.15
CA PHE A 136 -13.68 -6.15 -4.15
C PHE A 136 -15.17 -5.85 -4.03
N GLY A 137 -16.03 -6.88 -3.91
CA GLY A 137 -17.50 -6.78 -3.79
C GLY A 137 -18.07 -5.94 -2.63
N GLU A 138 -17.30 -4.98 -2.13
CA GLU A 138 -17.59 -4.07 -1.03
C GLU A 138 -17.88 -2.65 -1.53
N ASN A 139 -18.76 -1.94 -0.83
CA ASN A 139 -18.98 -0.52 -1.09
C ASN A 139 -17.82 0.32 -0.49
N LEU A 140 -16.90 0.74 -1.35
CA LEU A 140 -15.75 1.58 -0.98
C LEU A 140 -16.08 3.08 -0.92
N GLU A 141 -17.25 3.50 -1.43
CA GLU A 141 -17.64 4.91 -1.53
C GLU A 141 -17.52 5.66 -0.18
N PRO A 142 -17.97 5.12 0.98
CA PRO A 142 -17.89 5.84 2.24
C PRO A 142 -16.45 6.13 2.68
N VAL A 143 -15.53 5.17 2.52
CA VAL A 143 -14.13 5.32 2.94
C VAL A 143 -13.37 6.23 1.98
N LEU A 144 -13.63 6.14 0.67
CA LEU A 144 -13.04 7.03 -0.32
C LEU A 144 -13.47 8.48 -0.13
N GLN A 145 -14.75 8.72 0.19
CA GLN A 145 -15.22 10.06 0.55
C GLN A 145 -14.55 10.59 1.82
N ALA A 146 -14.40 9.75 2.84
CA ALA A 146 -13.72 10.14 4.08
C ALA A 146 -12.23 10.48 3.81
N LEU A 147 -11.53 9.67 3.02
CA LEU A 147 -10.16 9.94 2.59
C LEU A 147 -10.07 11.23 1.77
N GLY A 148 -10.99 11.47 0.85
CA GLY A 148 -11.04 12.71 0.06
C GLY A 148 -11.17 13.97 0.93
N ARG A 149 -11.93 13.89 2.04
CA ARG A 149 -12.04 15.00 3.02
C ARG A 149 -10.75 15.28 3.78
N THR A 150 -9.84 14.31 3.88
CA THR A 150 -8.50 14.53 4.48
C THR A 150 -7.52 15.23 3.52
N GLY A 151 -7.88 15.35 2.23
CA GLY A 151 -6.98 15.82 1.18
C GLY A 151 -6.02 14.75 0.67
N ALA A 152 -6.17 13.49 1.10
CA ALA A 152 -5.41 12.36 0.60
C ALA A 152 -5.82 12.02 -0.84
N ARG A 153 -4.83 11.64 -1.66
CA ARG A 153 -5.04 11.14 -3.02
C ARG A 153 -4.77 9.65 -3.05
N VAL A 154 -5.69 8.86 -3.62
CA VAL A 154 -5.54 7.41 -3.75
C VAL A 154 -5.35 7.06 -5.22
N TYR A 155 -4.27 6.35 -5.54
CA TYR A 155 -3.97 5.81 -6.85
C TYR A 155 -3.93 4.28 -6.77
N THR A 156 -4.29 3.61 -7.85
CA THR A 156 -4.27 2.14 -7.93
C THR A 156 -3.39 1.69 -9.08
N VAL A 157 -2.60 0.65 -8.84
CA VAL A 157 -1.72 -0.03 -9.79
C VAL A 157 -2.13 -1.49 -9.84
N GLY A 158 -2.65 -1.91 -11.00
CA GLY A 158 -2.99 -3.31 -11.28
C GLY A 158 -1.74 -4.12 -11.63
N VAL A 159 -1.60 -5.31 -11.05
CA VAL A 159 -0.50 -6.25 -11.37
C VAL A 159 -1.07 -7.56 -11.89
N GLY A 160 -0.77 -7.90 -13.13
CA GLY A 160 -1.27 -9.12 -13.75
C GLY A 160 -1.44 -8.94 -15.25
N THR A 161 -1.91 -10.00 -15.90
CA THR A 161 -2.27 -9.96 -17.32
C THR A 161 -3.78 -9.93 -17.50
N THR A 162 -4.26 -9.52 -18.68
CA THR A 162 -5.68 -9.56 -19.01
C THR A 162 -6.21 -10.99 -19.16
N ALA A 163 -5.32 -11.98 -19.32
CA ALA A 163 -5.67 -13.40 -19.48
C ALA A 163 -5.80 -14.14 -18.14
N GLY A 164 -5.36 -13.55 -17.03
CA GLY A 164 -5.28 -14.22 -15.73
C GLY A 164 -4.08 -15.17 -15.62
N GLY A 165 -3.87 -15.72 -14.43
CA GLY A 165 -2.75 -16.57 -14.09
C GLY A 165 -3.10 -17.72 -13.15
N ALA A 166 -2.33 -18.79 -13.23
CA ALA A 166 -2.42 -19.90 -12.29
C ALA A 166 -1.73 -19.53 -10.97
N VAL A 167 -2.44 -19.70 -9.86
CA VAL A 167 -1.96 -19.52 -8.49
C VAL A 167 -1.42 -20.85 -7.96
N PRO A 168 -0.15 -20.93 -7.52
CA PRO A 168 0.42 -22.15 -6.97
C PRO A 168 -0.36 -22.67 -5.74
N ALA A 169 -0.76 -23.95 -5.78
CA ALA A 169 -1.41 -24.61 -4.65
C ALA A 169 -0.38 -25.20 -3.66
N PRO A 170 -0.69 -25.30 -2.35
CA PRO A 170 0.24 -25.85 -1.38
C PRO A 170 0.36 -27.36 -1.57
N GLY A 171 1.59 -27.89 -1.56
CA GLY A 171 1.85 -29.33 -1.52
C GLY A 171 1.66 -30.10 -2.84
N GLY A 172 1.91 -29.47 -4.00
CA GLY A 172 1.90 -30.16 -5.30
C GLY A 172 0.52 -30.54 -5.82
N LYS A 173 -0.55 -29.98 -5.23
CA LYS A 173 -1.92 -30.10 -5.73
C LYS A 173 -2.09 -29.27 -7.02
N ALA A 174 -3.16 -29.56 -7.77
CA ALA A 174 -3.52 -28.80 -8.95
C ALA A 174 -3.55 -27.28 -8.64
N PRO A 175 -3.03 -26.43 -9.54
CA PRO A 175 -3.02 -24.99 -9.34
C PRO A 175 -4.45 -24.47 -9.13
N LEU A 176 -4.59 -23.48 -8.25
CA LEU A 176 -5.82 -22.72 -8.17
C LEU A 176 -5.78 -21.71 -9.30
N TYR A 177 -6.87 -21.56 -10.04
CA TYR A 177 -6.95 -20.47 -11.00
C TYR A 177 -7.40 -19.21 -10.27
N ASP A 178 -6.84 -18.08 -10.67
CA ASP A 178 -7.37 -16.78 -10.28
C ASP A 178 -8.81 -16.64 -10.84
N ALA A 179 -9.59 -15.70 -10.32
CA ALA A 179 -11.01 -15.54 -10.66
C ALA A 179 -11.26 -15.24 -12.17
N ARG A 180 -10.20 -14.90 -12.92
CA ARG A 180 -10.23 -14.61 -14.37
C ARG A 180 -9.63 -15.73 -15.22
N GLY A 181 -8.90 -16.66 -14.63
CA GLY A 181 -8.37 -17.87 -15.25
C GLY A 181 -9.46 -18.91 -15.41
N ALA A 182 -10.17 -18.87 -16.53
CA ALA A 182 -11.06 -19.96 -16.91
C ALA A 182 -10.26 -21.25 -17.17
N GLN A 183 -10.87 -22.41 -16.85
CA GLN A 183 -10.53 -23.66 -17.52
C GLN A 183 -10.84 -23.57 -19.02
#